data_AF-A0A5K1CCM9-F1
#
_entry.id   AF-A0A5K1CCM9-F1
#
_cell.length_a   1.000
_cell.length_b   1.000
_cell.length_c   1.000
_cell.angle_alpha   90.00
_cell.angle_beta   90.00
_cell.angle_gamma   90.00
#
_symmetry.space_group_name_H-M   'P 1'
#
loop_
_entity.id
_entity.type
_entity.pdbx_description
1 polymer ?
#
loop_
_entity_poly.entity_id
_entity_poly.type
_entity_poly.pdbx_seq_one_letter_code
_entity_poly.pdbx_strand_id
1 'polypeptide(L)' 'ASPRIRFNKEGTLLAVSSSDNGFKVLANADGLRLLRTFENRSFDPSRVASEAVAK' A
#
# COMPACT_ATOMS: atom_id res chain seq x y z
N ALA A 1 -7.65 -20.04 -0.31
CA ALA A 1 -7.63 -18.70 -0.94
C ALA A 1 -7.21 -18.83 -2.39
N SER A 2 -7.74 -18.00 -3.30
CA SER A 2 -7.30 -17.94 -4.70
C SER A 2 -6.40 -16.71 -4.88
N PRO A 3 -5.12 -16.86 -5.24
CA PRO A 3 -4.24 -15.72 -5.48
C PRO A 3 -4.79 -14.81 -6.58
N ARG A 4 -4.79 -13.50 -6.34
CA ARG A 4 -5.26 -12.46 -7.27
C ARG A 4 -4.16 -11.44 -7.47
N ILE A 5 -4.05 -10.99 -8.71
CA ILE A 5 -3.12 -9.95 -9.14
C ILE A 5 -3.92 -8.89 -9.89
N ARG A 6 -3.70 -7.61 -9.57
CA ARG A 6 -4.35 -6.47 -10.24
C ARG A 6 -3.38 -5.32 -10.42
N PHE A 7 -3.36 -4.76 -11.63
CA PHE A 7 -2.73 -3.47 -11.89
C PHE A 7 -3.73 -2.34 -11.69
N ASN A 8 -3.25 -1.16 -11.29
CA ASN A 8 -4.02 0.07 -11.49
C ASN A 8 -4.07 0.44 -12.98
N LYS A 9 -4.96 1.38 -13.33
CA LYS A 9 -5.17 1.82 -14.71
C LYS A 9 -3.88 2.35 -15.35
N GLU A 10 -3.04 3.02 -14.57
CA GLU A 10 -1.79 3.63 -15.02
C GLU A 10 -0.63 2.62 -15.10
N GLY A 11 -0.81 1.39 -14.62
CA GLY A 11 0.24 0.36 -14.62
C GLY A 11 1.41 0.65 -13.67
N THR A 12 1.25 1.60 -12.73
CA THR A 12 2.29 2.02 -11.78
C THR A 12 2.24 1.24 -10.46
N LEU A 13 1.13 0.56 -10.16
CA LEU A 13 0.88 -0.20 -8.94
C LEU A 13 0.37 -1.61 -9.26
N LEU A 14 0.84 -2.60 -8.51
CA LEU A 14 0.43 -4.00 -8.59
C LEU A 14 0.02 -4.52 -7.21
N ALA A 15 -1.25 -4.88 -7.04
CA ALA A 15 -1.76 -5.54 -5.84
C ALA A 15 -1.70 -7.07 -6.01
N VAL A 16 -1.13 -7.76 -5.02
CA VAL A 16 -0.97 -9.22 -4.99
C VAL A 16 -1.53 -9.75 -3.67
N SER A 17 -2.53 -10.64 -3.71
CA SER A 17 -2.99 -11.33 -2.50
C SER A 17 -2.03 -12.46 -2.12
N SER A 18 -1.61 -12.52 -0.86
CA SER A 18 -0.73 -13.56 -0.32
C SER A 18 -1.54 -14.72 0.29
N SER A 19 -0.86 -15.84 0.53
CA SER A 19 -1.46 -17.07 1.05
C SER A 19 -1.96 -16.96 2.50
N ASP A 20 -1.52 -15.94 3.22
CA ASP A 20 -1.90 -15.59 4.59
C ASP A 20 -3.15 -14.69 4.66
N ASN A 21 -3.95 -14.64 3.57
CA ASN A 21 -5.07 -13.71 3.39
C ASN A 21 -4.70 -12.22 3.42
N GLY A 22 -3.42 -11.88 3.40
CA GLY A 22 -2.94 -10.51 3.21
C GLY A 22 -2.91 -10.08 1.74
N PHE A 23 -2.48 -8.83 1.51
CA PHE A 23 -2.06 -8.38 0.19
C PHE A 23 -0.81 -7.52 0.30
N LYS A 24 -0.03 -7.47 -0.79
CA LYS A 24 1.15 -6.62 -0.95
C LYS A 24 0.94 -5.72 -2.17
N VAL A 25 1.45 -4.50 -2.11
CA VAL A 25 1.45 -3.57 -3.24
C VAL A 25 2.89 -3.36 -3.69
N LEU A 26 3.16 -3.64 -4.96
CA LEU A 26 4.42 -3.28 -5.61
C LEU A 26 4.21 -2.00 -6.41
N ALA A 27 5.19 -1.10 -6.35
CA ALA A 27 5.14 0.19 -7.04
C ALA A 27 6.44 0.41 -7.83
N ASN A 28 6.31 0.93 -9.05
CA ASN A 28 7.47 1.45 -9.78
C ASN A 28 7.84 2.86 -9.28
N ALA A 29 8.85 3.49 -9.89
CA ALA A 29 9.30 4.83 -9.49
C ALA A 29 8.16 5.88 -9.50
N ASP A 30 7.27 5.82 -10.49
CA ASP A 30 6.14 6.74 -10.61
C ASP A 30 5.03 6.43 -9.61
N GLY A 31 4.76 5.15 -9.37
CA GLY A 31 3.87 4.69 -8.30
C GLY A 31 4.34 5.13 -6.92
N LEU A 32 5.65 5.07 -6.65
CA LEU A 32 6.24 5.57 -5.41
C LEU A 32 6.10 7.09 -5.27
N ARG A 33 6.30 7.86 -6.35
CA ARG A 33 6.05 9.31 -6.35
C ARG A 33 4.59 9.64 -6.06
N LEU A 34 3.66 8.88 -6.64
CA LEU A 34 2.23 9.02 -6.40
C LEU A 34 1.88 8.71 -4.94
N LEU A 35 2.36 7.59 -4.39
CA LEU A 35 2.14 7.22 -2.99
C LEU A 35 2.66 8.29 -2.03
N ARG A 36 3.89 8.79 -2.22
CA ARG A 36 4.47 9.87 -1.40
C ARG A 36 3.65 11.16 -1.45
N THR A 37 3.08 11.50 -2.62
CA THR A 37 2.22 12.68 -2.78
C THR A 37 0.90 12.53 -2.02
N PHE A 38 0.39 11.31 -1.86
CA PHE A 38 -0.77 11.03 -1.02
C PHE A 38 -0.43 11.04 0.47
N GLU A 39 0.69 10.45 0.87
CA GLU A 39 1.18 10.48 2.27
C GLU A 39 1.37 11.92 2.77
N ASN A 40 1.92 12.80 1.93
CA ASN A 40 2.14 14.20 2.28
C ASN A 40 0.85 15.03 2.45
N ARG A 41 -0.31 14.49 2.07
CA ARG A 41 -1.63 15.13 2.29
C ARG A 41 -2.36 14.60 3.52
N SER A 42 -1.89 13.53 4.14
CA SER A 42 -2.63 12.79 5.19
C SER A 42 -1.81 12.52 6.45
N PHE A 43 -0.66 13.17 6.61
CA PHE A 43 0.21 12.95 7.76
C PHE A 43 -0.33 13.65 9.02
N ASP A 44 -1.34 13.04 9.65
CA ASP A 44 -1.62 13.25 11.07
C ASP A 44 -0.81 12.21 11.87
N PRO A 45 0.29 12.61 12.55
CA PRO A 45 1.16 11.70 13.29
C PRO A 45 0.45 10.96 14.44
N SER A 46 -0.77 11.35 14.84
CA SER A 46 -1.55 10.66 15.88
C SER A 46 -2.01 9.26 15.49
N ARG A 47 -2.16 8.96 14.18
CA ARG A 47 -2.64 7.66 13.67
C ARG A 47 -1.58 6.56 13.62
N VAL A 48 -0.30 6.92 13.50
CA VAL A 48 0.81 5.95 13.45
C VAL A 48 1.14 5.41 14.85
N ALA A 49 0.93 6.24 15.89
CA ALA A 49 1.07 5.81 17.28
C ALA A 49 0.05 4.73 17.68
N SER A 50 -1.07 4.63 16.98
CA SER A 50 -2.12 3.63 17.25
C SER A 50 -1.72 2.21 16.82
N GLU A 51 -0.87 2.06 15.81
CA GLU A 51 -0.43 0.75 15.30
C GLU A 51 0.86 0.24 15.97
N ALA A 52 1.59 1.12 16.68
CA ALA A 52 2.77 0.74 17.46
C ALA A 52 2.46 0.33 18.91
N VAL A 53 1.23 0.56 19.40
CA VAL A 53 0.77 0.14 20.74
C VAL A 53 -0.13 -1.08 20.60
N ALA A 54 0.44 -2.16 20.10
CA ALA A 54 -0.08 -3.51 20.28
C ALA A 54 1.11 -4.46 20.34
N LYS A 55 1.80 -4.45 21.49
CA LYS A 55 2.69 -5.51 21.93
C LYS A 55 2.29 -5.91 23.34
#